data_AF-B4H4G8-F1
#
_entry.id   AF-B4H4G8-F1
#
_cell.length_a   1.000
_cell.length_b   1.000
_cell.length_c   1.000
_cell.angle_alpha   90.00
_cell.angle_beta   90.00
_cell.angle_gamma   90.00
#
_symmetry.space_group_name_H-M   'P 1'
#
loop_
_entity.id
_entity.type
_entity.pdbx_description
1 polymer ?
#
loop_
_entity_poly.entity_id
_entity_poly.type
_entity_poly.pdbx_seq_one_letter_code
_entity_poly.pdbx_strand_id
1 'polypeptide(L)'
;MDEDPMLREEDPFKTFREHLCSKPEKGSPCIEVTWWAIKYPAIFILAITTPSVRTIFFFTMLIAVLWISGISYLLSWFLTVVGYNIGIPDSIMGLTVLAVGTSVPEVVSSYIVTRKGYGSMAMCNAIGSNTFDIFICLGLPWLLKNLIKGQPILINSTGLTITAAMLVATVVLLYACFLLTKFTLGKPVGWMSLITYILFLVCAIAIEITQNKLNHCDIEDNAYTNYLHQNL
;
A
#
# COMPACT_ATOMS: atom_id res chain seq x y z
N MET A 1 -11.49 30.32 -20.06
CA MET A 1 -10.23 30.64 -19.33
C MET A 1 -9.30 29.52 -19.70
N ASP A 2 -8.81 29.68 -20.92
CA ASP A 2 -8.32 28.65 -21.81
C ASP A 2 -6.80 28.70 -21.75
N GLU A 3 -6.23 27.85 -20.91
CA GLU A 3 -4.81 27.52 -21.02
C GLU A 3 -4.71 26.05 -21.41
N ASP A 4 -4.12 25.81 -22.58
CA ASP A 4 -3.81 24.49 -23.08
C ASP A 4 -2.82 23.81 -22.11
N PRO A 5 -3.18 22.69 -21.46
CA PRO A 5 -2.33 22.04 -20.47
C PRO A 5 -1.00 21.54 -21.04
N MET A 6 -0.87 21.45 -22.38
CA MET A 6 0.37 21.11 -23.08
C MET A 6 1.35 22.28 -23.22
N LEU A 7 0.88 23.53 -23.05
CA LEU A 7 1.70 24.76 -23.13
C LEU A 7 2.13 25.30 -21.77
N ARG A 8 1.81 24.58 -20.68
CA ARG A 8 2.45 24.84 -19.40
C ARG A 8 3.92 24.51 -19.56
N GLU A 9 4.78 25.53 -19.62
CA GLU A 9 6.19 25.35 -19.30
C GLU A 9 6.20 24.62 -17.95
N GLU A 10 6.56 23.33 -17.94
CA GLU A 10 6.95 22.70 -16.69
C GLU A 10 8.12 23.55 -16.22
N ASP A 11 7.92 24.34 -15.15
CA ASP A 11 8.98 25.06 -14.45
C ASP A 11 10.19 24.12 -14.46
N PRO A 12 11.27 24.47 -15.17
CA PRO A 12 12.32 23.54 -15.57
C PRO A 12 12.76 22.87 -14.30
N PHE A 13 12.35 21.60 -14.11
CA PHE A 13 12.38 20.85 -12.87
C PHE A 13 13.37 21.49 -11.90
N LYS A 14 12.93 22.41 -11.04
CA LYS A 14 13.80 22.93 -9.97
C LYS A 14 14.22 21.66 -9.26
N THR A 15 15.49 21.32 -9.43
CA THR A 15 15.97 19.96 -9.26
C THR A 15 15.51 19.53 -7.89
N PHE A 16 14.95 18.33 -7.70
CA PHE A 16 14.49 17.85 -6.38
C PHE A 16 15.45 18.30 -5.26
N ARG A 17 16.76 18.19 -5.53
CA ARG A 17 17.92 18.73 -4.79
C ARG A 17 17.87 20.22 -4.34
N GLU A 18 17.38 21.15 -5.15
CA GLU A 18 17.17 22.57 -4.80
C GLU A 18 16.00 22.78 -3.83
N HIS A 19 14.94 21.97 -3.95
CA HIS A 19 13.85 21.96 -2.97
C HIS A 19 14.30 21.35 -1.63
N LEU A 20 15.14 20.30 -1.69
CA LEU A 20 15.72 19.65 -0.50
C LEU A 20 16.67 20.55 0.28
N CYS A 21 17.41 21.42 -0.41
CA CYS A 21 18.36 22.36 0.18
C CYS A 21 17.77 23.76 0.41
N SER A 22 16.48 23.99 0.15
CA SER A 22 15.82 25.22 0.57
C SER A 22 15.75 25.22 2.10
N LYS A 23 16.53 26.11 2.71
CA LYS A 23 16.54 26.32 4.16
C LYS A 23 15.16 26.86 4.56
N PRO A 24 14.55 26.42 5.69
CA PRO A 24 13.30 27.02 6.15
C PRO A 24 13.45 28.53 6.25
N GLU A 25 12.42 29.25 5.80
CA GLU A 25 12.42 30.71 5.75
C GLU A 25 12.60 31.28 7.15
N LYS A 26 13.29 32.43 7.26
CA LYS A 26 13.73 32.97 8.56
C LYS A 26 12.52 33.55 9.32
N GLY A 27 11.78 32.68 10.03
CA GLY A 27 10.52 33.01 10.71
C GLY A 27 9.53 31.84 10.83
N SER A 28 9.82 30.68 10.24
CA SER A 28 9.00 29.47 10.32
C SER A 28 8.75 28.95 11.75
N PRO A 29 7.58 28.36 12.03
CA PRO A 29 7.31 27.71 13.32
C PRO A 29 8.32 26.57 13.59
N CYS A 30 8.69 26.36 14.86
CA CYS A 30 9.71 25.37 15.26
C CYS A 30 9.48 23.96 14.68
N ILE A 31 8.22 23.58 14.48
CA ILE A 31 7.81 22.29 13.90
C ILE A 31 8.38 22.09 12.49
N GLU A 32 8.43 23.14 11.68
CA GLU A 32 8.92 23.06 10.29
C GLU A 32 10.44 22.83 10.25
N VAL A 33 11.17 23.44 11.18
CA VAL A 33 12.62 23.26 11.35
C VAL A 33 12.95 21.85 11.86
N THR A 34 12.20 21.34 12.84
CA THR A 34 12.39 19.98 13.35
C THR A 34 12.07 18.93 12.28
N TRP A 35 11.01 19.14 11.52
CA TRP A 35 10.63 18.25 10.42
C TRP A 35 11.67 18.22 9.30
N TRP A 36 12.22 19.39 8.96
CA TRP A 36 13.33 19.50 8.01
C TRP A 36 14.57 18.74 8.51
N ALA A 37 14.94 18.89 9.79
CA ALA A 37 16.11 18.23 10.39
C ALA A 37 16.00 16.69 10.38
N ILE A 38 14.80 16.15 10.64
CA ILE A 38 14.55 14.70 10.61
C ILE A 38 14.68 14.14 9.20
N LYS A 39 14.18 14.87 8.20
CA LYS A 39 14.19 14.45 6.80
C LYS A 39 15.54 14.59 6.12
N TYR A 40 16.32 15.60 6.50
CA TYR A 40 17.60 15.96 5.89
C TYR A 40 18.57 14.77 5.71
N PRO A 41 18.87 13.92 6.72
CA PRO A 41 19.81 12.82 6.55
C PRO A 41 19.31 11.76 5.54
N ALA A 42 18.04 11.39 5.58
CA ALA A 42 17.46 10.41 4.65
C ALA A 42 17.50 10.93 3.21
N ILE A 43 17.17 12.20 3.04
CA ILE A 43 17.18 12.91 1.76
C ILE A 43 18.59 13.05 1.21
N PHE A 44 19.56 13.36 2.06
CA PHE A 44 20.97 13.47 1.69
C PHE A 44 21.54 12.13 1.20
N ILE A 45 21.20 11.03 1.89
CA ILE A 45 21.57 9.67 1.47
C ILE A 45 20.95 9.33 0.11
N LEU A 46 19.67 9.63 -0.10
CA LEU A 46 19.00 9.41 -1.40
C LEU A 46 19.59 10.29 -2.51
N ALA A 47 19.95 11.54 -2.20
CA ALA A 47 20.55 12.47 -3.17
C ALA A 47 21.98 12.08 -3.59
N ILE A 48 22.73 11.39 -2.72
CA ILE A 48 24.05 10.84 -3.07
C ILE A 48 23.91 9.57 -3.90
N THR A 49 22.94 8.72 -3.56
CA THR A 49 22.81 7.39 -4.16
C THR A 49 22.00 7.38 -5.45
N THR A 50 21.10 8.34 -5.68
CA THR A 50 20.24 8.39 -6.87
C THR A 50 20.85 9.35 -7.91
N PRO A 51 21.48 8.83 -8.99
CA PRO A 51 22.06 9.68 -10.02
C PRO A 51 20.99 10.44 -10.81
N SER A 52 21.39 11.49 -11.52
CA SER A 52 20.46 12.27 -12.34
C SER A 52 19.86 11.41 -13.47
N VAL A 53 18.53 11.39 -13.56
CA VAL A 53 17.75 10.71 -14.61
C VAL A 53 18.16 11.10 -16.04
N ARG A 54 18.81 12.26 -16.20
CA ARG A 54 19.23 12.79 -17.51
C ARG A 54 20.39 12.02 -18.16
N THR A 55 21.19 11.29 -17.39
CA THR A 55 22.42 10.66 -17.91
C THR A 55 22.34 9.14 -17.97
N ILE A 56 21.72 8.47 -16.99
CA ILE A 56 21.60 6.99 -16.96
C ILE A 56 20.23 6.56 -16.39
N PHE A 57 19.21 6.58 -17.24
CA PHE A 57 17.82 6.29 -16.85
C PHE A 57 17.66 4.91 -16.18
N PHE A 58 18.11 3.83 -16.84
CA PHE A 58 17.94 2.46 -16.34
C PHE A 58 18.65 2.19 -15.01
N PHE A 59 19.85 2.73 -14.83
CA PHE A 59 20.61 2.55 -13.59
C PHE A 59 19.97 3.30 -12.42
N THR A 60 19.48 4.52 -12.68
CA THR A 60 18.73 5.30 -11.68
C THR A 60 17.46 4.58 -11.25
N MET A 61 16.74 3.98 -12.21
CA MET A 61 15.55 3.18 -11.94
C MET A 61 15.87 1.94 -11.08
N LEU A 62 16.96 1.22 -11.38
CA LEU A 62 17.39 0.06 -10.59
C LEU A 62 17.73 0.44 -9.15
N ILE A 63 18.47 1.54 -8.95
CA ILE A 63 18.80 2.02 -7.61
C ILE A 63 17.53 2.43 -6.84
N ALA A 64 16.59 3.11 -7.50
CA ALA A 64 15.31 3.47 -6.89
C ALA A 64 14.52 2.23 -6.46
N VAL A 65 14.46 1.19 -7.30
CA VAL A 65 13.81 -0.10 -6.97
C VAL A 65 14.48 -0.76 -5.76
N LEU A 66 15.81 -0.77 -5.69
CA LEU A 66 16.54 -1.32 -4.54
C LEU A 66 16.24 -0.55 -3.24
N TRP A 67 16.17 0.78 -3.30
CA TRP A 67 15.81 1.61 -2.15
C TRP A 67 14.37 1.36 -1.69
N ILE A 68 13.41 1.35 -2.62
CA ILE A 68 12.01 1.06 -2.30
C ILE A 68 11.90 -0.34 -1.68
N SER A 69 12.59 -1.34 -2.23
CA SER A 69 12.63 -2.70 -1.68
C SER A 69 13.20 -2.74 -0.25
N GLY A 70 14.33 -2.07 0.00
CA GLY A 70 14.95 -2.01 1.33
C GLY A 70 14.08 -1.31 2.36
N ILE A 71 13.44 -0.19 2.00
CA ILE A 71 12.53 0.54 2.88
C ILE A 71 11.27 -0.28 3.14
N SER A 72 10.70 -0.95 2.13
CA SER A 72 9.53 -1.81 2.30
C SER A 72 9.81 -3.00 3.23
N TYR A 73 11.00 -3.60 3.16
CA TYR A 73 11.43 -4.64 4.10
C TYR A 73 11.53 -4.10 5.54
N LEU A 74 12.18 -2.95 5.72
CA LEU A 74 12.30 -2.33 7.04
C LEU A 74 10.94 -1.94 7.63
N LEU A 75 10.04 -1.42 6.80
CA LEU A 75 8.66 -1.09 7.20
C LEU A 75 7.92 -2.33 7.67
N SER A 76 7.94 -3.42 6.89
CA SER A 76 7.30 -4.68 7.26
C SER A 76 7.86 -5.24 8.57
N TRP A 77 9.19 -5.23 8.74
CA TRP A 77 9.83 -5.68 9.97
C TRP A 77 9.45 -4.81 11.19
N PHE A 78 9.41 -3.50 11.03
CA PHE A 78 9.00 -2.62 12.12
C PHE A 78 7.54 -2.85 12.51
N LEU A 79 6.65 -3.06 11.53
CA LEU A 79 5.24 -3.32 11.79
C LEU A 79 5.02 -4.64 12.54
N THR A 80 5.74 -5.72 12.22
CA THR A 80 5.61 -6.99 12.95
C THR A 80 6.12 -6.89 14.39
N VAL A 81 7.24 -6.17 14.61
CA VAL A 81 7.76 -5.92 15.96
C VAL A 81 6.76 -5.10 16.77
N VAL A 82 6.18 -4.05 16.20
CA VAL A 82 5.17 -3.23 16.88
C VAL A 82 3.89 -4.03 17.14
N GLY A 83 3.43 -4.81 16.16
CA GLY A 83 2.24 -5.66 16.29
C GLY A 83 2.36 -6.66 17.44
N TYR A 84 3.52 -7.31 17.54
CA TYR A 84 3.84 -8.20 18.66
C TYR A 84 3.78 -7.50 20.03
N ASN A 85 4.28 -6.27 20.13
CA ASN A 85 4.25 -5.51 21.39
C ASN A 85 2.85 -5.01 21.77
N ILE A 86 2.00 -4.69 20.79
CA ILE A 86 0.63 -4.20 21.02
C ILE A 86 -0.37 -5.37 21.16
N GLY A 87 0.01 -6.60 20.78
CA GLY A 87 -0.86 -7.76 20.78
C GLY A 87 -1.88 -7.75 19.63
N ILE A 88 -1.58 -7.02 18.55
CA ILE A 88 -2.41 -6.98 17.34
C ILE A 88 -1.87 -8.02 16.35
N PRO A 89 -2.74 -8.88 15.78
CA PRO A 89 -2.33 -9.84 14.75
C PRO A 89 -1.66 -9.17 13.56
N ASP A 90 -0.61 -9.80 13.05
CA ASP A 90 0.13 -9.31 11.87
C ASP A 90 -0.78 -9.13 10.65
N SER A 91 -1.82 -9.98 10.49
CA SER A 91 -2.83 -9.86 9.45
C SER A 91 -3.55 -8.49 9.48
N ILE A 92 -3.95 -8.04 10.67
CA ILE A 92 -4.67 -6.76 10.83
C ILE A 92 -3.72 -5.59 10.60
N MET A 93 -2.49 -5.68 11.09
CA MET A 93 -1.45 -4.66 10.85
C MET A 93 -1.12 -4.52 9.36
N GLY A 94 -1.07 -5.62 8.62
CA GLY A 94 -0.90 -5.64 7.17
C GLY A 94 -2.09 -5.01 6.42
N LEU A 95 -3.31 -5.40 6.77
CA LEU A 95 -4.54 -4.92 6.13
C LEU A 95 -4.81 -3.42 6.36
N THR A 96 -4.24 -2.83 7.42
CA THR A 96 -4.50 -1.44 7.81
C THR A 96 -3.28 -0.55 7.59
N VAL A 97 -2.27 -0.67 8.45
CA VAL A 97 -1.14 0.26 8.50
C VAL A 97 -0.25 0.10 7.28
N LEU A 98 0.07 -1.14 6.90
CA LEU A 98 0.88 -1.40 5.70
C LEU A 98 0.14 -0.97 4.43
N ALA A 99 -1.14 -1.34 4.31
CA ALA A 99 -1.98 -0.99 3.16
C ALA A 99 -2.14 0.53 2.99
N VAL A 100 -2.41 1.28 4.06
CA VAL A 100 -2.47 2.75 4.00
C VAL A 100 -1.09 3.34 3.66
N GLY A 101 -0.03 2.79 4.22
CA GLY A 101 1.34 3.24 3.99
C GLY A 101 1.77 3.15 2.52
N THR A 102 1.38 2.09 1.81
CA THR A 102 1.71 1.91 0.38
C THR A 102 0.80 2.73 -0.54
N SER A 103 -0.48 2.90 -0.21
CA SER A 103 -1.43 3.63 -1.07
C SER A 103 -1.34 5.16 -0.96
N VAL A 104 -0.86 5.73 0.16
CA VAL A 104 -0.77 7.19 0.34
C VAL A 104 0.07 7.87 -0.76
N PRO A 105 1.30 7.42 -1.07
CA PRO A 105 2.09 8.00 -2.17
C PRO A 105 1.38 7.94 -3.52
N GLU A 106 0.68 6.84 -3.81
CA GLU A 106 -0.05 6.67 -5.07
C GLU A 106 -1.23 7.64 -5.17
N VAL A 107 -1.98 7.82 -4.09
CA VAL A 107 -3.09 8.79 -4.02
C VAL A 107 -2.58 10.21 -4.22
N VAL A 108 -1.46 10.57 -3.59
CA VAL A 108 -0.84 11.91 -3.76
C VAL A 108 -0.41 12.13 -5.20
N SER A 109 0.26 11.16 -5.82
CA SER A 109 0.69 11.23 -7.22
C SER A 109 -0.51 11.38 -8.16
N SER A 110 -1.52 10.52 -8.01
CA SER A 110 -2.77 10.56 -8.80
C SER A 110 -3.52 11.88 -8.61
N TYR A 111 -3.52 12.44 -7.40
CA TYR A 111 -4.12 13.76 -7.13
C TYR A 111 -3.40 14.87 -7.89
N ILE A 112 -2.07 14.91 -7.86
CA ILE A 112 -1.27 15.93 -8.57
C ILE A 112 -1.52 15.86 -10.07
N VAL A 113 -1.52 14.65 -10.65
CA VAL A 113 -1.75 14.41 -12.08
C VAL A 113 -3.18 14.78 -12.50
N THR A 114 -4.18 14.47 -11.67
CA THR A 114 -5.57 14.86 -11.91
C THR A 114 -5.75 16.38 -11.88
N ARG A 115 -5.06 17.07 -10.96
CA ARG A 115 -5.07 18.54 -10.87
C ARG A 115 -4.43 19.22 -12.09
N LYS A 116 -3.53 18.52 -12.79
CA LYS A 116 -2.95 18.96 -14.08
C LYS A 116 -3.87 18.68 -15.29
N GLY A 117 -5.06 18.11 -15.08
CA GLY A 117 -6.01 17.78 -16.16
C GLY A 117 -5.87 16.37 -16.73
N TYR A 118 -4.91 15.58 -16.25
CA TYR A 118 -4.65 14.22 -16.75
C TYR A 118 -5.41 13.15 -15.94
N GLY A 119 -6.73 13.28 -15.84
CA GLY A 119 -7.57 12.34 -15.07
C GLY A 119 -7.49 10.88 -15.55
N SER A 120 -7.36 10.66 -16.87
CA SER A 120 -7.18 9.32 -17.44
C SER A 120 -5.88 8.65 -16.97
N MET A 121 -4.81 9.42 -16.78
CA MET A 121 -3.54 8.91 -16.28
C MET A 121 -3.64 8.49 -14.81
N ALA A 122 -4.36 9.27 -13.99
CA ALA A 122 -4.65 8.91 -12.60
C ALA A 122 -5.49 7.63 -12.50
N MET A 123 -6.47 7.44 -13.40
CA MET A 123 -7.25 6.20 -13.47
C MET A 123 -6.38 4.99 -13.84
N CYS A 124 -5.52 5.12 -14.86
CA CYS A 124 -4.60 4.06 -15.26
C CYS A 124 -3.64 3.68 -14.13
N ASN A 125 -3.17 4.66 -13.34
CA ASN A 125 -2.33 4.40 -12.18
C ASN A 125 -3.08 3.57 -11.13
N ALA A 126 -4.31 3.96 -10.76
CA ALA A 126 -5.11 3.27 -9.75
C ALA A 126 -5.51 1.83 -10.14
N ILE A 127 -5.77 1.58 -11.43
CA ILE A 127 -6.09 0.22 -11.92
C ILE A 127 -4.80 -0.59 -12.09
N GLY A 128 -3.74 0.04 -12.61
CA GLY A 128 -2.48 -0.59 -12.92
C GLY A 128 -1.71 -1.07 -11.69
N SER A 129 -1.61 -0.25 -10.63
CA SER A 129 -0.86 -0.61 -9.41
C SER A 129 -1.46 -1.85 -8.73
N ASN A 130 -2.78 -1.85 -8.50
CA ASN A 130 -3.50 -3.00 -7.93
C ASN A 130 -3.37 -4.27 -8.78
N THR A 131 -3.42 -4.13 -10.11
CA THR A 131 -3.24 -5.26 -11.03
C THR A 131 -1.82 -5.80 -10.93
N PHE A 132 -0.82 -4.91 -10.92
CA PHE A 132 0.59 -5.28 -10.77
C PHE A 132 0.85 -6.01 -9.45
N ASP A 133 0.27 -5.54 -8.35
CA ASP A 133 0.44 -6.17 -7.03
C ASP A 133 -0.12 -7.59 -6.99
N ILE A 134 -1.31 -7.82 -7.57
CA ILE A 134 -1.91 -9.15 -7.59
C ILE A 134 -1.08 -10.12 -8.45
N PHE A 135 -0.67 -9.71 -9.64
CA PHE A 135 0.05 -10.61 -10.55
C PHE A 135 1.51 -10.79 -10.18
N ILE A 136 2.22 -9.70 -9.92
CA ILE A 136 3.67 -9.70 -9.71
C ILE A 136 4.00 -9.87 -8.23
N CYS A 137 3.40 -9.11 -7.32
CA CYS A 137 3.76 -9.17 -5.90
C CYS A 137 3.22 -10.44 -5.22
N LEU A 138 2.02 -10.93 -5.57
CA LEU A 138 1.47 -12.18 -5.02
C LEU A 138 1.74 -13.40 -5.92
N GLY A 139 1.48 -13.29 -7.22
CA GLY A 139 1.58 -14.42 -8.16
C GLY A 139 3.00 -14.92 -8.39
N LEU A 140 3.97 -14.01 -8.59
CA LEU A 140 5.33 -14.38 -8.95
C LEU A 140 6.08 -15.13 -7.83
N PRO A 141 6.05 -14.70 -6.54
CA PRO A 141 6.71 -15.45 -5.47
C PRO A 141 6.11 -16.84 -5.26
N TRP A 142 4.80 -16.97 -5.43
CA TRP A 142 4.12 -18.26 -5.32
C TRP A 142 4.51 -19.20 -6.47
N LEU A 143 4.57 -18.69 -7.71
CA LEU A 143 5.06 -19.44 -8.86
C LEU A 143 6.51 -19.90 -8.67
N LEU A 144 7.40 -18.98 -8.26
CA LEU A 144 8.81 -19.28 -8.02
C LEU A 144 8.98 -20.34 -6.91
N LYS A 145 8.22 -20.23 -5.82
CA LYS A 145 8.28 -21.19 -4.72
C LYS A 145 7.83 -22.59 -5.15
N ASN A 146 6.76 -22.69 -5.94
CA ASN A 146 6.31 -23.97 -6.49
C ASN A 146 7.34 -24.57 -7.45
N LEU A 147 7.92 -23.75 -8.34
CA LEU A 147 8.92 -24.20 -9.30
C LEU A 147 10.19 -24.73 -8.62
N ILE A 148 10.64 -24.08 -7.54
CA ILE A 148 11.83 -24.48 -6.79
C ILE A 148 11.57 -25.72 -5.92
N LYS A 149 10.41 -25.80 -5.25
CA LYS A 149 10.12 -26.90 -4.30
C LYS A 149 9.55 -28.15 -4.95
N GLY A 150 8.93 -28.04 -6.14
CA GLY A 150 8.37 -29.18 -6.87
C GLY A 150 7.24 -29.94 -6.16
N GLN A 151 6.71 -29.41 -5.06
CA GLN A 151 5.62 -30.00 -4.28
C GLN A 151 4.44 -29.04 -4.19
N PRO A 152 3.19 -29.55 -4.26
CA PRO A 152 2.01 -28.72 -4.08
C PRO A 152 1.99 -28.15 -2.66
N ILE A 153 1.90 -26.83 -2.56
CA ILE A 153 1.77 -26.15 -1.27
C ILE A 153 0.33 -26.37 -0.80
N LEU A 154 0.14 -27.25 0.19
CA LEU A 154 -1.16 -27.46 0.83
C LEU A 154 -1.51 -26.21 1.65
N ILE A 155 -2.48 -25.45 1.16
CA ILE A 155 -3.01 -24.29 1.85
C ILE A 155 -4.31 -24.70 2.51
N ASN A 156 -4.24 -25.05 3.79
CA ASN A 156 -5.42 -25.38 4.58
C ASN A 156 -5.71 -24.22 5.53
N SER A 157 -6.57 -23.30 5.11
CA SER A 157 -7.00 -22.17 5.94
C SER A 157 -8.34 -21.63 5.48
N THR A 158 -9.37 -21.85 6.28
CA THR A 158 -10.67 -21.16 6.20
C THR A 158 -10.51 -19.63 6.19
N GLY A 159 -9.43 -19.09 6.78
CA GLY A 159 -9.11 -17.67 6.71
C GLY A 159 -8.72 -17.16 5.31
N LEU A 160 -8.04 -17.99 4.52
CA LEU A 160 -7.65 -17.57 3.16
C LEU A 160 -8.86 -17.52 2.23
N THR A 161 -9.78 -18.46 2.33
CA THR A 161 -11.00 -18.47 1.49
C THR A 161 -11.89 -17.28 1.81
N ILE A 162 -12.04 -16.92 3.09
CA ILE A 162 -12.84 -15.76 3.51
C ILE A 162 -12.17 -14.44 3.05
N THR A 163 -10.87 -14.27 3.27
CA THR A 163 -10.15 -13.06 2.82
C THR A 163 -10.16 -12.92 1.30
N ALA A 164 -9.97 -14.01 0.56
CA ALA A 164 -10.09 -14.02 -0.90
C ALA A 164 -11.52 -13.70 -1.38
N ALA A 165 -12.55 -14.29 -0.73
CA ALA A 165 -13.94 -13.99 -1.04
C ALA A 165 -14.29 -12.52 -0.78
N MET A 166 -13.76 -11.94 0.29
CA MET A 166 -13.91 -10.52 0.61
C MET A 166 -13.26 -9.62 -0.45
N LEU A 167 -12.06 -9.96 -0.94
CA LEU A 167 -11.43 -9.23 -2.05
C LEU A 167 -12.30 -9.28 -3.31
N VAL A 168 -12.80 -10.45 -3.70
CA VAL A 168 -13.70 -10.58 -4.87
C VAL A 168 -14.97 -9.76 -4.68
N ALA A 169 -15.57 -9.80 -3.47
CA ALA A 169 -16.75 -9.01 -3.16
C ALA A 169 -16.50 -7.50 -3.33
N THR A 170 -15.33 -6.98 -2.93
CA THR A 170 -15.02 -5.55 -3.14
C THR A 170 -14.95 -5.16 -4.61
N VAL A 171 -14.33 -6.00 -5.44
CA VAL A 171 -14.22 -5.75 -6.89
C VAL A 171 -15.61 -5.72 -7.52
N VAL A 172 -16.49 -6.64 -7.10
CA VAL A 172 -17.88 -6.68 -7.58
C VAL A 172 -18.67 -5.44 -7.13
N LEU A 173 -18.55 -5.03 -5.86
CA LEU A 173 -19.22 -3.84 -5.34
C LEU A 173 -18.73 -2.54 -6.02
N LEU A 174 -17.42 -2.44 -6.24
CA LEU A 174 -16.80 -1.33 -6.97
C LEU A 174 -17.30 -1.28 -8.42
N TYR A 175 -17.34 -2.42 -9.10
CA TYR A 175 -17.88 -2.53 -10.45
C TYR A 175 -19.36 -2.15 -10.52
N ALA A 176 -20.17 -2.59 -9.54
CA ALA A 176 -21.56 -2.20 -9.43
C ALA A 176 -21.72 -0.68 -9.25
N CYS A 177 -20.88 -0.03 -8.44
CA CYS A 177 -20.87 1.43 -8.31
C CYS A 177 -20.59 2.14 -9.65
N PHE A 178 -19.67 1.60 -10.46
CA PHE A 178 -19.37 2.16 -11.79
C PHE A 178 -20.54 1.99 -12.77
N LEU A 179 -21.24 0.85 -12.73
CA LEU A 179 -22.44 0.62 -13.54
C LEU A 179 -23.56 1.61 -13.19
N LEU A 180 -23.82 1.84 -11.89
CA LEU A 180 -24.82 2.79 -11.43
C LEU A 180 -24.53 4.23 -11.88
N THR A 181 -23.25 4.56 -12.05
CA THR A 181 -22.82 5.90 -12.44
C THR A 181 -22.52 6.05 -13.93
N LYS A 182 -22.92 5.06 -14.76
CA LYS A 182 -22.73 5.06 -16.22
C LYS A 182 -21.28 5.36 -16.64
N PHE A 183 -20.30 4.89 -15.87
CA PHE A 183 -18.86 5.12 -16.11
C PHE A 183 -18.44 6.59 -16.15
N THR A 184 -19.20 7.50 -15.54
CA THR A 184 -18.82 8.93 -15.46
C THR A 184 -18.06 9.21 -14.17
N LEU A 185 -16.78 9.56 -14.26
CA LEU A 185 -15.97 9.90 -13.09
C LEU A 185 -16.28 11.31 -12.62
N GLY A 186 -17.23 11.40 -11.68
CA GLY A 186 -17.58 12.64 -10.99
C GLY A 186 -17.39 12.56 -9.48
N LYS A 187 -17.62 13.69 -8.80
CA LYS A 187 -17.71 13.78 -7.34
C LYS A 187 -18.62 12.72 -6.68
N PRO A 188 -19.81 12.35 -7.22
CA PRO A 188 -20.65 11.34 -6.58
C PRO A 188 -20.01 9.95 -6.54
N VAL A 189 -19.29 9.54 -7.59
CA VAL A 189 -18.56 8.25 -7.60
C VAL A 189 -17.51 8.20 -6.52
N GLY A 190 -16.79 9.31 -6.31
CA GLY A 190 -15.79 9.42 -5.25
C GLY A 190 -16.38 9.20 -3.86
N TRP A 191 -17.50 9.87 -3.54
CA TRP A 191 -18.17 9.69 -2.25
C TRP A 191 -18.76 8.30 -2.07
N MET A 192 -19.39 7.74 -3.10
CA MET A 192 -19.92 6.36 -3.06
C MET A 192 -18.82 5.33 -2.85
N SER A 193 -17.69 5.49 -3.55
CA SER A 193 -16.52 4.63 -3.41
C SER A 193 -15.91 4.72 -2.01
N LEU A 194 -15.79 5.93 -1.45
CA LEU A 194 -15.25 6.15 -0.10
C LEU A 194 -16.14 5.53 0.99
N ILE A 195 -17.46 5.70 0.91
CA ILE A 195 -18.41 5.08 1.84
C ILE A 195 -18.32 3.55 1.77
N THR A 196 -18.29 3.01 0.55
CA THR A 196 -18.17 1.56 0.32
C THR A 196 -16.86 1.01 0.88
N TYR A 197 -15.75 1.74 0.70
CA TYR A 197 -14.44 1.39 1.25
C TYR A 197 -14.43 1.37 2.78
N ILE A 198 -14.99 2.38 3.44
CA ILE A 198 -15.07 2.42 4.91
C ILE A 198 -15.93 1.27 5.44
N LEU A 199 -17.10 1.04 4.84
CA LEU A 199 -17.98 -0.06 5.23
C LEU A 199 -17.27 -1.40 5.09
N PHE A 200 -16.58 -1.62 3.97
CA PHE A 200 -15.81 -2.82 3.72
C PHE A 200 -14.69 -3.00 4.76
N LEU A 201 -13.92 -1.95 5.05
CA LEU A 201 -12.80 -1.99 5.99
C LEU A 201 -13.29 -2.38 7.40
N VAL A 202 -14.41 -1.79 7.85
CA VAL A 202 -15.02 -2.14 9.14
C VAL A 202 -15.47 -3.61 9.17
N CYS A 203 -16.14 -4.07 8.13
CA CYS A 203 -16.57 -5.48 8.03
C CYS A 203 -15.37 -6.44 7.99
N ALA A 204 -14.34 -6.13 7.20
CA ALA A 204 -13.13 -6.95 7.08
C ALA A 204 -12.40 -7.09 8.42
N ILE A 205 -12.21 -5.98 9.14
CA ILE A 205 -11.59 -5.99 10.47
C ILE A 205 -12.46 -6.76 11.48
N ALA A 206 -13.78 -6.55 11.48
CA ALA A 206 -14.68 -7.24 12.40
C ALA A 206 -14.66 -8.77 12.20
N ILE A 207 -14.63 -9.23 10.94
CA ILE A 207 -14.54 -10.65 10.60
C ILE A 207 -13.18 -11.21 11.02
N GLU A 208 -12.07 -10.52 10.72
CA GLU A 208 -10.73 -10.98 11.08
C GLU A 208 -10.55 -11.10 12.60
N ILE A 209 -11.08 -10.14 13.38
CA ILE A 209 -11.06 -10.19 14.84
C ILE A 209 -11.89 -11.37 15.36
N THR A 210 -13.09 -11.58 14.78
CA THR A 210 -13.97 -12.69 15.18
C THR A 210 -13.32 -14.04 14.88
N GLN A 211 -12.69 -14.16 13.72
CA GLN A 211 -12.00 -15.38 13.31
C GLN A 211 -10.75 -15.65 14.15
N ASN A 212 -9.97 -14.62 14.47
CA ASN A 212 -8.82 -14.78 15.34
C ASN A 212 -9.24 -15.23 16.75
N LYS A 213 -10.39 -14.75 17.26
CA LYS A 213 -10.97 -15.25 18.51
C LYS A 213 -11.42 -16.71 18.41
N LEU A 214 -12.11 -17.10 17.33
CA LEU A 214 -12.56 -18.48 17.11
C LEU A 214 -11.38 -19.45 17.03
N ASN A 215 -10.33 -19.10 16.28
CA ASN A 215 -9.12 -19.90 16.19
C ASN A 215 -8.44 -20.09 17.56
N HIS A 216 -8.44 -19.06 18.41
CA HIS A 216 -7.92 -19.18 19.78
C HIS A 216 -8.72 -20.16 20.64
N CYS A 217 -10.06 -20.13 20.56
CA CYS A 217 -10.91 -21.09 21.28
C CYS A 217 -10.73 -22.53 20.76
N ASP A 218 -10.64 -22.74 19.45
CA ASP A 218 -10.44 -24.07 18.86
C ASP A 218 -9.09 -24.70 19.26
N ILE A 219 -8.03 -23.90 19.40
CA ILE A 219 -6.72 -24.36 19.86
C ILE A 219 -6.80 -24.78 21.33
N GLU A 220 -7.49 -24.01 22.16
CA GLU A 220 -7.64 -24.29 23.58
C GLU A 220 -8.45 -25.58 23.81
N ASP A 221 -9.57 -25.76 23.08
CA ASP A 221 -10.36 -27.00 23.13
C ASP A 221 -9.58 -28.22 22.61
N ASN A 222 -8.83 -28.10 21.52
CA ASN A 222 -7.99 -29.19 21.02
C ASN A 222 -6.86 -29.55 21.99
N ALA A 223 -6.28 -28.57 22.68
CA ALA A 223 -5.26 -28.82 23.70
C ALA A 223 -5.88 -29.63 24.85
N TYR A 224 -7.01 -29.20 25.41
CA TYR A 224 -7.71 -29.91 26.48
C TYR A 224 -8.09 -31.34 26.10
N THR A 225 -8.60 -31.54 24.87
CA THR A 225 -8.99 -32.87 24.39
C THR A 225 -7.79 -33.82 24.27
N ASN A 226 -6.65 -33.32 23.80
CA ASN A 226 -5.40 -34.10 23.75
C ASN A 226 -4.83 -34.41 25.14
N TYR A 227 -4.92 -33.49 26.10
CA TYR A 227 -4.51 -33.72 27.49
C TYR A 227 -5.37 -34.79 28.19
N LEU A 228 -6.68 -34.82 27.92
CA LEU A 228 -7.58 -35.85 28.45
C LEU A 228 -7.29 -37.23 27.83
N HIS A 229 -6.99 -37.29 26.54
CA HIS A 229 -6.62 -38.54 25.86
C HIS A 229 -5.27 -39.13 26.30
N GLN A 230 -4.36 -38.32 26.85
CA GLN A 230 -3.06 -38.79 27.35
C GLN A 230 -3.08 -39.26 28.82
N ASN A 231 -4.09 -38.86 29.60
CA ASN A 231 -4.19 -39.13 31.04
C ASN A 231 -5.33 -40.11 31.42
N LEU A 232 -5.96 -40.75 30.43
CA LEU A 232 -6.91 -41.85 30.55
C LEU A 232 -6.33 -43.09 29.87
#